data_AF-A0A946ECU3-F1
#
_entry.id   AF-A0A946ECU3-F1
#
_cell.length_a   1.000
_cell.length_b   1.000
_cell.length_c   1.000
_cell.angle_alpha   90.00
_cell.angle_beta   90.00
_cell.angle_gamma   90.00
#
_symmetry.space_group_name_H-M   'P 1'
#
loop_
_entity.id
_entity.type
_entity.pdbx_description
1 polymer ?
#
loop_
_entity_poly.entity_id
_entity_poly.type
_entity_poly.pdbx_seq_one_letter_code
_entity_poly.pdbx_strand_id
1 'polypeptide(L)'
;MRFTIGRKMGVGFGILLILVVGVFVITFNTTKTSLNTLSEGINQNEFIKTYSSPTLSNLQRLRDNIEESKNLIKRWATAPTYTEHPDKRRFNKIKDTILPLDIELKILLNKDSLHSKVQDSIDAVFKEIHLLFEMYEDIQNLFPNLASYDNVFNNMQARFLIAPDGVMLTKAKKVSRSLDQLIAAVKEDNERRTLDMNTAFGQAELKSKSLINLILYSAILLFIVGIIVALLTTRSITKPVRELKGMLIKLGRGIIPEKEIQPSKDEIGDMSVAMNKLVVGINHTTEFAHHVGQSNFNYDYQPLSEEDTLGHALMRMRDDLAENERILEQKVIERTEE
;
A
#
# COMPACT_ATOMS: atom_id res chain seq x y z
N MET A 1 -26.05 4.76 -34.08
CA MET A 1 -25.03 3.69 -34.18
C MET A 1 -25.62 2.38 -33.69
N ARG A 2 -25.50 1.28 -34.46
CA ARG A 2 -25.84 -0.08 -33.99
C ARG A 2 -24.86 -0.48 -32.87
N PHE A 3 -25.39 -1.03 -31.77
CA PHE A 3 -24.60 -1.40 -30.60
C PHE A 3 -24.35 -2.91 -30.62
N THR A 4 -23.25 -3.29 -31.25
CA THR A 4 -22.87 -4.68 -31.53
C THR A 4 -22.64 -5.48 -30.25
N ILE A 5 -22.78 -6.81 -30.31
CA ILE A 5 -22.49 -7.73 -29.19
C ILE A 5 -21.06 -7.51 -28.68
N GLY A 6 -20.09 -7.40 -29.59
CA GLY A 6 -18.70 -7.15 -29.26
C GLY A 6 -18.50 -5.83 -28.51
N ARG A 7 -19.21 -4.76 -28.90
CA ARG A 7 -19.20 -3.49 -28.15
C ARG A 7 -19.87 -3.60 -26.79
N LYS A 8 -20.97 -4.34 -26.65
CA LYS A 8 -21.62 -4.59 -25.35
C LYS A 8 -20.70 -5.30 -24.37
N MET A 9 -20.06 -6.39 -24.81
CA MET A 9 -19.09 -7.11 -23.99
C MET A 9 -17.85 -6.27 -23.70
N GLY A 10 -17.29 -5.63 -24.72
CA GLY A 10 -16.09 -4.80 -24.60
C GLY A 10 -16.27 -3.63 -23.62
N VAL A 11 -17.44 -2.98 -23.60
CA VAL A 11 -17.73 -1.91 -22.64
C VAL A 11 -17.86 -2.47 -21.22
N GLY A 12 -18.60 -3.57 -21.02
CA GLY A 12 -18.78 -4.16 -19.69
C GLY A 12 -17.45 -4.63 -19.07
N PHE A 13 -16.68 -5.41 -19.83
CA PHE A 13 -15.37 -5.87 -19.38
C PHE A 13 -14.33 -4.73 -19.31
N GLY A 14 -14.38 -3.77 -20.23
CA GLY A 14 -13.48 -2.62 -20.24
C GLY A 14 -13.65 -1.74 -19.00
N ILE A 15 -14.88 -1.47 -18.57
CA ILE A 15 -15.16 -0.73 -17.33
C ILE A 15 -14.60 -1.47 -16.12
N LEU A 16 -14.83 -2.78 -16.02
CA LEU A 16 -14.29 -3.59 -14.93
C LEU A 16 -12.75 -3.56 -14.90
N LEU A 17 -12.11 -3.70 -16.06
CA LEU A 17 -10.65 -3.73 -16.17
C LEU A 17 -10.04 -2.37 -15.77
N ILE A 18 -10.63 -1.26 -16.23
CA ILE A 18 -10.22 0.09 -15.83
C ILE A 18 -10.38 0.29 -14.33
N LEU A 19 -11.49 -0.15 -13.74
CA LEU A 19 -11.71 -0.05 -12.29
C LEU A 19 -10.66 -0.84 -11.51
N VAL A 20 -10.38 -2.09 -11.91
CA VAL A 20 -9.37 -2.94 -11.27
C VAL A 20 -7.99 -2.29 -11.34
N VAL A 21 -7.58 -1.81 -12.52
CA VAL A 21 -6.28 -1.14 -12.69
C VAL A 21 -6.22 0.14 -11.87
N GLY A 22 -7.29 0.95 -11.85
CA GLY A 22 -7.36 2.17 -11.05
C GLY A 22 -7.19 1.89 -9.55
N VAL A 23 -7.91 0.91 -9.03
CA VAL A 23 -7.81 0.46 -7.62
C VAL A 23 -6.39 -0.04 -7.32
N PHE A 24 -5.81 -0.81 -8.23
CA PHE A 24 -4.44 -1.31 -8.08
C PHE A 24 -3.41 -0.17 -8.03
N VAL A 25 -3.49 0.80 -8.93
CA VAL A 25 -2.57 1.96 -8.96
C VAL A 25 -2.68 2.80 -7.69
N ILE A 26 -3.91 3.08 -7.23
CA ILE A 26 -4.13 3.83 -5.99
C ILE A 26 -3.57 3.07 -4.79
N THR A 27 -3.83 1.76 -4.72
CA THR A 27 -3.32 0.89 -3.65
C THR A 27 -1.79 0.87 -3.65
N PHE A 28 -1.17 0.69 -4.82
CA PHE A 28 0.27 0.64 -4.97
C PHE A 28 0.95 1.95 -4.53
N ASN A 29 0.45 3.10 -5.01
CA ASN A 29 1.02 4.41 -4.67
C ASN A 29 0.88 4.72 -3.17
N THR A 30 -0.27 4.40 -2.58
CA THR A 30 -0.52 4.67 -1.16
C THR A 30 0.31 3.74 -0.28
N THR A 31 0.42 2.46 -0.63
CA THR A 31 1.29 1.49 0.07
C THR A 31 2.76 1.93 0.01
N LYS A 32 3.26 2.32 -1.17
CA LYS A 32 4.63 2.84 -1.33
C LYS A 32 4.87 4.05 -0.43
N THR A 33 3.92 4.99 -0.40
CA THR A 33 4.02 6.18 0.45
C THR A 33 4.04 5.82 1.94
N SER A 34 3.19 4.87 2.36
CA SER A 34 3.14 4.38 3.74
C SER A 34 4.44 3.71 4.17
N LEU A 35 5.02 2.87 3.30
CA LEU A 35 6.32 2.22 3.54
C LEU A 35 7.45 3.23 3.71
N ASN A 36 7.49 4.29 2.88
CA ASN A 36 8.49 5.34 3.01
C ASN A 36 8.38 6.07 4.36
N THR A 37 7.16 6.45 4.78
CA THR A 37 6.95 7.09 6.08
C THR A 37 7.30 6.18 7.26
N LEU A 38 7.01 4.88 7.15
CA LEU A 38 7.37 3.90 8.17
C LEU A 38 8.89 3.74 8.26
N SER A 39 9.58 3.69 7.12
CA SER A 39 11.04 3.63 7.07
C SER A 39 11.69 4.84 7.72
N GLU A 40 11.14 6.03 7.51
CA GLU A 40 11.63 7.26 8.16
C GLU A 40 11.51 7.17 9.68
N GLY A 41 10.35 6.74 10.21
CA GLY A 41 10.16 6.53 11.64
C GLY A 41 11.10 5.46 12.23
N ILE A 42 11.34 4.36 11.51
CA ILE A 42 12.29 3.31 11.92
C ILE A 42 13.72 3.88 11.99
N ASN A 43 14.14 4.64 10.98
CA ASN A 43 15.48 5.24 10.94
C ASN A 43 15.69 6.21 12.12
N GLN A 44 14.67 7.00 12.49
CA GLN A 44 14.74 7.86 13.67
C GLN A 44 14.87 7.05 14.97
N ASN A 45 14.09 5.98 15.11
CA ASN A 45 14.16 5.10 16.28
C ASN A 45 15.54 4.44 16.41
N GLU A 46 16.08 3.93 15.31
CA GLU A 46 17.40 3.30 15.27
C GLU A 46 18.49 4.31 15.64
N PHE A 47 18.41 5.53 15.11
CA PHE A 47 19.34 6.60 15.46
C PHE A 47 19.34 6.92 16.96
N ILE A 48 18.15 7.06 17.56
CA ILE A 48 18.01 7.35 18.99
C ILE A 48 18.62 6.22 19.82
N LYS A 49 18.32 4.96 19.48
CA LYS A 49 18.81 3.79 20.22
C LYS A 49 20.32 3.60 20.10
N THR A 50 20.86 3.76 18.91
CA THR A 50 22.26 3.42 18.61
C THR A 50 23.22 4.54 19.02
N TYR A 51 22.86 5.81 18.77
CA TYR A 51 23.79 6.93 18.94
C TYR A 51 23.39 7.86 20.08
N SER A 52 22.16 8.35 20.05
CA SER A 52 21.81 9.52 20.86
C SER A 52 21.51 9.19 22.34
N SER A 53 20.82 8.08 22.62
CA SER A 53 20.53 7.64 23.99
C SER A 53 21.79 7.22 24.76
N PRO A 54 22.72 6.41 24.18
CA PRO A 54 24.00 6.13 24.83
C PRO A 54 24.85 7.38 25.07
N THR A 55 24.86 8.32 24.11
CA THR A 55 25.59 9.59 24.27
C THR A 55 25.03 10.41 25.43
N LEU A 56 23.69 10.56 25.50
CA LEU A 56 23.03 11.27 26.60
C LEU A 56 23.38 10.65 27.95
N SER A 57 23.33 9.32 28.06
CA SER A 57 23.70 8.60 29.29
C SER A 57 25.15 8.83 29.68
N ASN A 58 26.09 8.78 28.72
CA ASN A 58 27.51 9.03 29.00
C ASN A 58 27.79 10.50 29.35
N LEU A 59 27.07 11.46 28.77
CA LEU A 59 27.17 12.87 29.17
C LEU A 59 26.66 13.12 30.59
N GLN A 60 25.59 12.44 31.02
CA GLN A 60 25.14 12.49 32.41
C GLN A 60 26.19 11.91 33.36
N ARG A 61 26.75 10.74 33.03
CA ARG A 61 27.87 10.14 33.78
C ARG A 61 29.08 11.07 33.83
N LEU A 62 29.40 11.76 32.73
CA LEU A 62 30.48 12.75 32.68
C LEU A 62 30.22 13.86 33.68
N ARG A 63 29.04 14.46 33.63
CA ARG A 63 28.61 15.55 34.53
C ARG A 63 28.69 15.14 36.00
N ASP A 64 28.28 13.93 36.35
CA ASP A 64 28.37 13.42 37.71
C ASP A 64 29.84 13.19 38.15
N ASN A 65 30.70 12.69 37.26
CA ASN A 65 32.14 12.54 37.55
C ASN A 65 32.86 13.90 37.68
N ILE A 66 32.45 14.93 36.92
CA ILE A 66 32.96 16.30 37.07
C ILE A 66 32.57 16.87 38.45
N GLU A 67 31.34 16.65 38.88
CA GLU A 67 30.89 17.09 40.20
C GLU A 67 31.59 16.31 41.34
N GLU A 68 31.75 14.99 41.18
CA GLU A 68 32.48 14.15 42.13
C GLU A 68 33.95 14.57 42.22
N SER A 69 34.64 14.72 41.09
CA SER A 69 36.06 15.13 41.05
C SER A 69 36.27 16.50 41.69
N LYS A 70 35.38 17.48 41.44
CA LYS A 70 35.39 18.80 42.11
C LYS A 70 35.31 18.66 43.63
N ASN A 71 34.42 17.81 44.13
CA ASN A 71 34.27 17.61 45.57
C ASN A 71 35.47 16.89 46.19
N LEU A 72 36.00 15.87 45.50
CA LEU A 72 37.18 15.13 45.94
C LEU A 72 38.43 16.01 46.00
N ILE A 73 38.69 16.82 44.96
CA ILE A 73 39.87 17.70 44.94
C ILE A 73 39.74 18.85 45.95
N LYS A 74 38.52 19.35 46.19
CA LYS A 74 38.26 20.31 47.27
C LYS A 74 38.60 19.69 48.63
N ARG A 75 38.19 18.45 48.88
CA ARG A 75 38.56 17.71 50.11
C ARG A 75 40.07 17.48 50.19
N TRP A 76 40.71 17.12 49.08
CA TRP A 76 42.16 16.95 48.98
C TRP A 76 42.89 18.22 49.45
N ALA A 77 42.42 19.39 49.02
CA ALA A 77 43.00 20.69 49.39
C ALA A 77 42.76 21.08 50.86
N THR A 78 41.66 20.64 51.48
CA THR A 78 41.27 21.11 52.83
C THR A 78 41.55 20.12 53.96
N ALA A 79 41.65 18.82 53.65
CA ALA A 79 41.76 17.75 54.65
C ALA A 79 43.11 17.03 54.53
N PRO A 80 44.00 17.16 55.53
CA PRO A 80 45.26 16.42 55.57
C PRO A 80 44.98 14.91 55.59
N THR A 81 45.39 14.23 54.52
CA THR A 81 45.17 12.79 54.34
C THR A 81 46.40 12.14 53.71
N TYR A 82 46.66 10.88 54.06
CA TYR A 82 47.76 10.08 53.49
C TYR A 82 47.56 9.85 51.99
N THR A 83 48.64 9.53 51.26
CA THR A 83 48.65 9.44 49.79
C THR A 83 47.66 8.39 49.25
N GLU A 84 47.56 7.23 49.91
CA GLU A 84 46.67 6.13 49.52
C GLU A 84 45.20 6.29 49.98
N HIS A 85 44.80 7.49 50.41
CA HIS A 85 43.45 7.73 50.90
C HIS A 85 42.40 7.43 49.82
N PRO A 86 41.25 6.79 50.16
CA PRO A 86 40.22 6.42 49.20
C PRO A 86 39.77 7.56 48.27
N ASP A 87 39.57 8.77 48.80
CA ASP A 87 39.19 9.95 48.01
C ASP A 87 40.24 10.33 46.96
N LYS A 88 41.54 10.26 47.31
CA LYS A 88 42.65 10.55 46.39
C LYS A 88 42.73 9.51 45.27
N ARG A 89 42.61 8.23 45.63
CA ARG A 89 42.55 7.12 44.64
C ARG A 89 41.34 7.22 43.73
N ARG A 90 40.17 7.59 44.27
CA ARG A 90 38.95 7.77 43.48
C ARG A 90 39.11 8.93 42.49
N PHE A 91 39.69 10.05 42.92
CA PHE A 91 39.98 11.17 42.04
C PHE A 91 40.91 10.76 40.88
N ASN A 92 42.03 10.11 41.19
CA ASN A 92 42.97 9.62 40.17
C ASN A 92 42.31 8.62 39.22
N LYS A 93 41.49 7.68 39.74
CA LYS A 93 40.72 6.76 38.90
C LYS A 93 39.76 7.49 37.95
N ILE A 94 39.13 8.59 38.38
CA ILE A 94 38.29 9.41 37.51
C ILE A 94 39.14 10.07 36.42
N LYS A 95 40.23 10.75 36.80
CA LYS A 95 41.13 11.49 35.90
C LYS A 95 41.79 10.58 34.87
N ASP A 96 42.41 9.51 35.32
CA ASP A 96 43.37 8.73 34.52
C ASP A 96 42.72 7.53 33.82
N THR A 97 41.51 7.13 34.22
CA THR A 97 40.86 5.91 33.71
C THR A 97 39.43 6.16 33.23
N ILE A 98 38.52 6.61 34.11
CA ILE A 98 37.08 6.65 33.78
C ILE A 98 36.79 7.69 32.69
N LEU A 99 37.39 8.88 32.80
CA LEU A 99 37.18 9.93 31.81
C LEU A 99 37.78 9.55 30.44
N PRO A 100 39.10 9.33 30.30
CA PRO A 100 39.71 9.13 28.99
C PRO A 100 39.36 7.77 28.35
N LEU A 101 39.31 6.67 29.13
CA LEU A 101 39.21 5.32 28.57
C LEU A 101 37.78 4.77 28.46
N ASP A 102 36.81 5.36 29.18
CA ASP A 102 35.42 4.90 29.15
C ASP A 102 34.48 5.98 28.60
N ILE A 103 34.40 7.14 29.25
CA ILE A 103 33.39 8.15 28.96
C ILE A 103 33.71 8.92 27.67
N GLU A 104 34.89 9.50 27.57
CA GLU A 104 35.32 10.30 26.42
C GLU A 104 35.31 9.46 25.15
N LEU A 105 35.93 8.27 25.20
CA LEU A 105 35.95 7.34 24.08
C LEU A 105 34.54 6.99 23.57
N LYS A 106 33.60 6.68 24.48
CA LYS A 106 32.21 6.35 24.08
C LYS A 106 31.43 7.54 23.52
N ILE A 107 31.69 8.76 23.99
CA ILE A 107 31.05 9.97 23.46
C ILE A 107 31.61 10.29 22.08
N LEU A 108 32.94 10.21 21.91
CA LEU A 108 33.61 10.49 20.64
C LEU A 108 33.26 9.46 19.55
N LEU A 109 33.10 8.18 19.89
CA LEU A 109 32.68 7.14 18.94
C LEU A 109 31.32 7.45 18.27
N ASN A 110 30.42 8.12 18.97
CA ASN A 110 29.09 8.45 18.47
C ASN A 110 28.96 9.90 17.98
N LYS A 111 30.00 10.73 18.19
CA LYS A 111 29.96 12.16 17.94
C LYS A 111 29.61 12.49 16.49
N ASP A 112 30.26 11.84 15.53
CA ASP A 112 30.12 12.15 14.11
C ASP A 112 28.70 11.89 13.56
N SER A 113 27.94 11.02 14.25
CA SER A 113 26.53 10.75 13.92
C SER A 113 25.59 11.87 14.42
N LEU A 114 26.00 12.68 15.38
CA LEU A 114 25.17 13.73 15.97
C LEU A 114 25.10 14.97 15.07
N HIS A 115 24.19 15.88 15.39
CA HIS A 115 24.08 17.16 14.68
C HIS A 115 25.35 18.01 14.85
N SER A 116 25.81 18.71 13.82
CA SER A 116 27.08 19.47 13.82
C SER A 116 27.22 20.42 15.01
N LYS A 117 26.15 21.15 15.37
CA LYS A 117 26.13 22.03 16.54
C LYS A 117 26.42 21.31 17.86
N VAL A 118 25.98 20.05 18.00
CA VAL A 118 26.26 19.21 19.17
C VAL A 118 27.72 18.75 19.15
N GLN A 119 28.25 18.41 17.97
CA GLN A 119 29.66 18.03 17.81
C GLN A 119 30.62 19.14 18.26
N ASP A 120 30.39 20.37 17.80
CA ASP A 120 31.21 21.52 18.18
C ASP A 120 31.14 21.79 19.70
N SER A 121 29.95 21.61 20.27
CA SER A 121 29.72 21.78 21.71
C SER A 121 30.43 20.70 22.54
N ILE A 122 30.48 19.46 22.04
CA ILE A 122 31.24 18.36 22.66
C ILE A 122 32.73 18.73 22.72
N ASP A 123 33.33 19.19 21.62
CA ASP A 123 34.75 19.55 21.57
C ASP A 123 35.08 20.71 22.51
N ALA A 124 34.24 21.74 22.50
CA ALA A 124 34.41 22.89 23.38
C ALA A 124 34.37 22.48 24.87
N VAL A 125 33.44 21.59 25.23
CA VAL A 125 33.30 21.08 26.60
C VAL A 125 34.51 20.23 27.01
N PHE A 126 34.96 19.30 26.17
CA PHE A 126 36.14 18.48 26.47
C PHE A 126 37.41 19.31 26.63
N LYS A 127 37.60 20.34 25.79
CA LYS A 127 38.70 21.29 25.97
C LYS A 127 38.64 22.01 27.33
N GLU A 128 37.46 22.45 27.75
CA GLU A 128 37.28 23.11 29.05
C GLU A 128 37.50 22.12 30.22
N ILE A 129 37.13 20.84 30.05
CA ILE A 129 37.38 19.77 31.02
C ILE A 129 38.89 19.51 31.18
N HIS A 130 39.64 19.38 30.09
CA HIS A 130 41.09 19.18 30.17
C HIS A 130 41.79 20.31 30.92
N LEU A 131 41.45 21.56 30.59
CA LEU A 131 41.95 22.74 31.32
C LEU A 131 41.56 22.72 32.80
N LEU A 132 40.37 22.21 33.15
CA LEU A 132 39.96 22.08 34.55
C LEU A 132 40.80 21.03 35.30
N PHE A 133 41.10 19.90 34.66
CA PHE A 133 41.92 18.86 35.27
C PHE A 133 43.39 19.26 35.42
N GLU A 134 43.93 20.09 34.52
CA GLU A 134 45.24 20.74 34.73
C GLU A 134 45.23 21.59 36.02
N MET A 135 44.20 22.39 36.26
CA MET A 135 44.06 23.16 37.51
C MET A 135 43.87 22.26 38.74
N TYR A 136 43.29 21.07 38.58
CA TYR A 136 43.20 20.11 39.68
C TYR A 136 44.57 19.49 39.97
N GLU A 137 45.41 19.29 38.96
CA GLU A 137 46.76 18.79 39.12
C GLU A 137 47.64 19.76 39.92
N ASP A 138 47.42 21.07 39.80
CA ASP A 138 48.08 22.07 40.67
C ASP A 138 47.84 21.78 42.16
N ILE A 139 46.61 21.39 42.54
CA ILE A 139 46.29 20.98 43.92
C ILE A 139 47.01 19.68 44.30
N GLN A 140 47.13 18.73 43.37
CA GLN A 140 47.87 17.49 43.62
C GLN A 140 49.36 17.76 43.86
N ASN A 141 49.94 18.67 43.08
CA ASN A 141 51.34 19.10 43.18
C ASN A 141 51.62 19.90 44.46
N LEU A 142 50.64 20.66 44.94
CA LEU A 142 50.71 21.31 46.24
C LEU A 142 50.66 20.31 47.40
N PHE A 143 49.93 19.20 47.25
CA PHE A 143 49.72 18.21 48.32
C PHE A 143 50.03 16.75 47.96
N PRO A 144 51.28 16.42 47.57
CA PRO A 144 51.65 15.06 47.17
C PRO A 144 51.69 14.06 48.34
N ASN A 145 51.93 14.55 49.57
CA ASN A 145 52.08 13.72 50.77
C ASN A 145 51.57 14.44 52.03
N LEU A 146 51.54 13.76 53.17
CA LEU A 146 50.98 14.36 54.39
C LEU A 146 51.78 15.58 54.91
N ALA A 147 53.11 15.58 54.78
CA ALA A 147 53.96 16.67 55.26
C ALA A 147 53.75 17.99 54.48
N SER A 148 53.33 17.90 53.22
CA SER A 148 53.04 19.09 52.40
C SER A 148 51.87 19.93 52.92
N TYR A 149 51.01 19.38 53.79
CA TYR A 149 49.94 20.13 54.47
C TYR A 149 50.44 21.05 55.59
N ASP A 150 51.68 20.89 56.06
CA ASP A 150 52.26 21.80 57.05
C ASP A 150 52.84 23.06 56.38
N ASN A 151 52.98 23.05 55.04
CA ASN A 151 53.51 24.18 54.29
C ASN A 151 52.47 25.31 54.18
N VAL A 152 52.78 26.46 54.80
CA VAL A 152 51.90 27.65 54.81
C VAL A 152 51.61 28.18 53.40
N PHE A 153 52.61 28.18 52.52
CA PHE A 153 52.45 28.64 51.14
C PHE A 153 51.50 27.74 50.36
N ASN A 154 51.63 26.41 50.49
CA ASN A 154 50.74 25.45 49.81
C ASN A 154 49.29 25.63 50.27
N ASN A 155 49.07 25.79 51.58
CA ASN A 155 47.73 26.05 52.13
C ASN A 155 47.14 27.38 51.64
N MET A 156 47.95 28.44 51.57
CA MET A 156 47.51 29.75 51.09
C MET A 156 47.12 29.69 49.60
N GLN A 157 47.96 29.08 48.76
CA GLN A 157 47.68 28.94 47.33
C GLN A 157 46.44 28.07 47.09
N ALA A 158 46.32 26.94 47.80
CA ALA A 158 45.16 26.07 47.72
C ALA A 158 43.86 26.80 48.12
N ARG A 159 43.87 27.56 49.23
CA ARG A 159 42.72 28.38 49.66
C ARG A 159 42.28 29.39 48.61
N PHE A 160 43.22 30.01 47.89
CA PHE A 160 42.91 30.94 46.80
C PHE A 160 42.26 30.22 45.61
N LEU A 161 42.78 29.05 45.23
CA LEU A 161 42.25 28.25 44.13
C LEU A 161 40.83 27.73 44.44
N ILE A 162 40.60 27.21 45.64
CA ILE A 162 39.31 26.62 46.06
C ILE A 162 38.34 27.62 46.69
N ALA A 163 38.68 28.91 46.72
CA ALA A 163 37.78 29.94 47.19
C ALA A 163 36.45 29.90 46.39
N PRO A 164 35.30 30.28 46.98
CA PRO A 164 34.00 30.23 46.28
C PRO A 164 33.97 30.96 44.92
N ASP A 165 34.78 32.01 44.80
CA ASP A 165 35.06 32.87 43.65
C ASP A 165 36.46 32.63 43.03
N GLY A 166 37.20 31.65 43.56
CA GLY A 166 38.50 31.24 43.06
C GLY A 166 38.42 30.73 41.62
N VAL A 167 39.54 30.87 40.90
CA VAL A 167 39.63 30.54 39.47
C VAL A 167 39.24 29.08 39.17
N MET A 168 39.62 28.14 40.03
CA MET A 168 39.38 26.70 39.83
C MET A 168 37.90 26.34 40.04
N LEU A 169 37.27 26.79 41.13
CA LEU A 169 35.82 26.53 41.32
C LEU A 169 34.96 27.30 40.31
N THR A 170 35.40 28.46 39.85
CA THR A 170 34.73 29.22 38.79
C THR A 170 34.79 28.48 37.45
N LYS A 171 35.97 27.94 37.09
CA LYS A 171 36.12 27.06 35.92
C LYS A 171 35.25 25.82 36.03
N ALA A 172 35.26 25.14 37.19
CA ALA A 172 34.41 23.96 37.43
C ALA A 172 32.92 24.28 37.22
N LYS A 173 32.42 25.38 37.79
CA LYS A 173 31.04 25.85 37.58
C LYS A 173 30.73 26.11 36.11
N LYS A 174 31.66 26.71 35.36
CA LYS A 174 31.52 26.97 33.91
C LYS A 174 31.45 25.66 33.12
N VAL A 175 32.30 24.69 33.44
CA VAL A 175 32.28 23.35 32.83
C VAL A 175 30.95 22.64 33.10
N SER A 176 30.49 22.62 34.36
CA SER A 176 29.20 22.01 34.72
C SER A 176 28.04 22.66 33.96
N ARG A 177 28.00 23.99 33.87
CA ARG A 177 26.96 24.71 33.10
C ARG A 177 27.01 24.37 31.61
N SER A 178 28.21 24.28 31.03
CA SER A 178 28.39 23.94 29.61
C SER A 178 27.96 22.49 29.32
N LEU A 179 28.26 21.57 30.24
CA LEU A 179 27.78 20.19 30.20
C LEU A 179 26.25 20.11 30.34
N ASP A 180 25.65 20.85 31.28
CA ASP A 180 24.19 20.87 31.46
C ASP A 180 23.49 21.41 30.19
N GLN A 181 24.06 22.43 29.54
CA GLN A 181 23.58 22.96 28.26
C GLN A 181 23.71 21.93 27.13
N LEU A 182 24.84 21.22 27.05
CA LEU A 182 25.05 20.17 26.05
C LEU A 182 24.07 18.99 26.26
N ILE A 183 23.90 18.54 27.50
CA ILE A 183 22.92 17.51 27.87
C ILE A 183 21.51 17.94 27.47
N ALA A 184 21.14 19.19 27.75
CA ALA A 184 19.84 19.74 27.37
C ALA A 184 19.66 19.75 25.84
N ALA A 185 20.69 20.15 25.08
CA ALA A 185 20.64 20.16 23.62
C ALA A 185 20.47 18.76 23.02
N VAL A 186 21.21 17.76 23.53
CA VAL A 186 21.06 16.35 23.10
C VAL A 186 19.70 15.78 23.49
N LYS A 187 19.19 16.15 24.67
CA LYS A 187 17.86 15.75 25.14
C LYS A 187 16.75 16.34 24.26
N GLU A 188 16.85 17.62 23.92
CA GLU A 188 15.90 18.31 23.04
C GLU A 188 15.90 17.70 21.64
N ASP A 189 17.07 17.38 21.06
CA ASP A 189 17.15 16.67 19.77
C ASP A 189 16.49 15.29 19.83
N ASN A 190 16.70 14.54 20.92
CA ASN A 190 16.04 13.25 21.15
C ASN A 190 14.51 13.37 21.25
N GLU A 191 14.01 14.36 21.99
CA GLU A 191 12.57 14.61 22.11
C GLU A 191 11.97 14.99 20.76
N ARG A 192 12.64 15.86 19.99
CA ARG A 192 12.23 16.23 18.64
C ARG A 192 12.17 15.00 17.71
N ARG A 193 13.23 14.18 17.68
CA ARG A 193 13.24 12.95 16.86
C ARG A 193 12.19 11.93 17.30
N THR A 194 11.89 11.87 18.60
CA THR A 194 10.81 11.02 19.12
C THR A 194 9.45 11.52 18.64
N LEU A 195 9.23 12.84 18.59
CA LEU A 195 8.02 13.43 18.00
C LEU A 195 7.94 13.15 16.49
N ASP A 196 9.02 13.34 15.74
CA ASP A 196 9.09 13.05 14.30
C ASP A 196 8.81 11.56 14.03
N MET A 197 9.37 10.66 14.84
CA MET A 197 9.09 9.22 14.79
C MET A 197 7.62 8.91 15.07
N ASN A 198 7.05 9.43 16.16
CA ASN A 198 5.67 9.17 16.54
C ASN A 198 4.67 9.73 15.51
N THR A 199 4.96 10.90 14.94
CA THR A 199 4.15 11.48 13.87
C THR A 199 4.25 10.67 12.58
N ALA A 200 5.44 10.20 12.20
CA ALA A 200 5.63 9.30 11.05
C ALA A 200 4.84 7.99 11.22
N PHE A 201 4.91 7.36 12.40
CA PHE A 201 4.14 6.15 12.71
C PHE A 201 2.63 6.40 12.74
N GLY A 202 2.17 7.49 13.35
CA GLY A 202 0.76 7.86 13.35
C GLY A 202 0.22 8.13 11.94
N GLN A 203 0.98 8.80 11.08
CA GLN A 203 0.62 9.02 9.68
C GLN A 203 0.57 7.71 8.88
N ALA A 204 1.54 6.81 9.10
CA ALA A 204 1.55 5.49 8.46
C ALA A 204 0.33 4.66 8.90
N GLU A 205 -0.05 4.71 10.18
CA GLU A 205 -1.23 4.04 10.70
C GLU A 205 -2.53 4.57 10.08
N LEU A 206 -2.69 5.91 10.02
CA LEU A 206 -3.86 6.54 9.40
C LEU A 206 -3.97 6.20 7.90
N LYS A 207 -2.85 6.24 7.16
CA LYS A 207 -2.80 5.83 5.76
C LYS A 207 -3.15 4.35 5.59
N SER A 208 -2.66 3.48 6.48
CA SER A 208 -2.99 2.06 6.47
C SER A 208 -4.49 1.80 6.74
N LYS A 209 -5.08 2.51 7.71
CA LYS A 209 -6.54 2.42 7.98
C LYS A 209 -7.36 2.90 6.79
N SER A 210 -6.97 4.04 6.19
CA SER A 210 -7.64 4.56 4.98
C SER A 210 -7.53 3.60 3.79
N LEU A 211 -6.38 2.94 3.61
CA LEU A 211 -6.17 1.93 2.58
C LEU A 211 -7.13 0.74 2.73
N ILE A 212 -7.28 0.20 3.94
CA ILE A 212 -8.19 -0.93 4.21
C ILE A 212 -9.62 -0.56 3.81
N ASN A 213 -10.07 0.64 4.21
CA ASN A 213 -11.42 1.12 3.87
C ASN A 213 -11.58 1.30 2.36
N LEU A 214 -10.58 1.87 1.68
CA LEU A 214 -10.58 2.04 0.22
C LEU A 214 -10.69 0.70 -0.51
N ILE A 215 -9.90 -0.30 -0.09
CA ILE A 215 -9.94 -1.65 -0.65
C ILE A 215 -11.34 -2.24 -0.44
N LEU A 216 -11.89 -2.16 0.77
CA LEU A 216 -13.22 -2.70 1.08
C LEU A 216 -14.32 -2.05 0.23
N TYR A 217 -14.35 -0.72 0.12
CA TYR A 217 -15.33 -0.02 -0.71
C TYR A 217 -15.14 -0.33 -2.20
N SER A 218 -13.91 -0.41 -2.68
CA SER A 218 -13.62 -0.76 -4.07
C SER A 218 -14.02 -2.20 -4.41
N ALA A 219 -13.85 -3.14 -3.48
CA ALA A 219 -14.27 -4.53 -3.64
C ALA A 219 -15.80 -4.65 -3.74
N ILE A 220 -16.53 -3.94 -2.87
CA ILE A 220 -18.00 -3.86 -2.92
C ILE A 220 -18.45 -3.24 -4.25
N LEU A 221 -17.81 -2.14 -4.68
CA LEU A 221 -18.12 -1.49 -5.96
C LEU A 221 -17.90 -2.44 -7.14
N LEU A 222 -16.75 -3.12 -7.21
CA LEU A 222 -16.42 -4.09 -8.26
C LEU A 222 -17.42 -5.24 -8.28
N PHE A 223 -17.84 -5.73 -7.11
CA PHE A 223 -18.85 -6.78 -7.00
C PHE A 223 -20.20 -6.33 -7.56
N ILE A 224 -20.66 -5.12 -7.20
CA ILE A 224 -21.92 -4.55 -7.71
C ILE A 224 -21.85 -4.36 -9.23
N VAL A 225 -20.76 -3.78 -9.75
CA VAL A 225 -20.56 -3.59 -11.18
C VAL A 225 -20.54 -4.94 -11.91
N GLY A 226 -19.88 -5.95 -11.34
CA GLY A 226 -19.88 -7.32 -11.86
C GLY A 226 -21.29 -7.92 -11.97
N ILE A 227 -22.12 -7.77 -10.94
CA ILE A 227 -23.53 -8.19 -10.96
C ILE A 227 -24.30 -7.46 -12.07
N ILE A 228 -24.13 -6.14 -12.19
CA ILE A 228 -24.82 -5.36 -13.23
C ILE A 228 -24.42 -5.83 -14.62
N VAL A 229 -23.12 -6.01 -14.90
CA VAL A 229 -22.62 -6.51 -16.19
C VAL A 229 -23.15 -7.92 -16.47
N ALA A 230 -23.19 -8.80 -15.47
CA ALA A 230 -23.73 -10.16 -15.61
C ALA A 230 -25.23 -10.15 -15.94
N LEU A 231 -26.02 -9.32 -15.26
CA LEU A 231 -27.46 -9.17 -15.53
C LEU A 231 -27.73 -8.59 -16.93
N LEU A 232 -26.96 -7.58 -17.34
CA LEU A 232 -27.06 -6.98 -18.67
C LEU A 232 -26.69 -7.99 -19.77
N THR A 233 -25.62 -8.75 -19.57
CA THR A 233 -25.17 -9.81 -20.50
C THR A 233 -26.22 -10.91 -20.61
N THR A 234 -26.76 -11.36 -19.47
CA THR A 234 -27.78 -12.41 -19.43
C THR A 234 -29.03 -11.99 -20.19
N ARG A 235 -29.50 -10.75 -19.97
CA ARG A 235 -30.70 -10.22 -20.62
C ARG A 235 -30.51 -9.92 -22.11
N SER A 236 -29.36 -9.37 -22.50
CA SER A 236 -29.12 -8.91 -23.87
C SER A 236 -28.56 -9.98 -24.80
N ILE A 237 -27.94 -11.03 -24.28
CA ILE A 237 -27.26 -12.06 -25.08
C ILE A 237 -27.77 -13.45 -24.71
N THR A 238 -27.59 -13.88 -23.46
CA THR A 238 -27.85 -15.28 -23.07
C THR A 238 -29.31 -15.68 -23.27
N LYS A 239 -30.27 -14.83 -22.90
CA LYS A 239 -31.70 -15.13 -23.02
C LYS A 239 -32.15 -15.20 -24.49
N PRO A 240 -31.91 -14.20 -25.36
CA PRO A 240 -32.26 -14.28 -26.79
C PRO A 240 -31.60 -15.47 -27.52
N VAL A 241 -30.31 -15.74 -27.25
CA VAL A 241 -29.62 -16.89 -27.84
C VAL A 241 -30.25 -18.21 -27.40
N ARG A 242 -30.70 -18.32 -26.14
CA ARG A 242 -31.41 -19.50 -25.65
C ARG A 242 -32.79 -19.66 -26.30
N GLU A 243 -33.49 -18.57 -26.58
CA GLU A 243 -34.77 -18.58 -27.31
C GLU A 243 -34.57 -19.04 -28.77
N LEU A 244 -33.57 -18.51 -29.47
CA LEU A 244 -33.16 -18.94 -30.81
C LEU A 244 -32.82 -20.44 -30.85
N LYS A 245 -32.01 -20.90 -29.88
CA LYS A 245 -31.68 -22.33 -29.73
C LYS A 245 -32.94 -23.18 -29.53
N GLY A 246 -33.89 -22.71 -28.72
CA GLY A 246 -35.14 -23.41 -28.47
C GLY A 246 -36.01 -23.57 -29.72
N MET A 247 -36.11 -22.51 -30.54
CA MET A 247 -36.81 -22.58 -31.82
C MET A 247 -36.17 -23.56 -32.80
N LEU A 248 -34.84 -23.48 -32.94
CA LEU A 248 -34.09 -24.39 -33.80
C LEU A 248 -34.32 -25.87 -33.43
N ILE A 249 -34.32 -26.18 -32.14
CA ILE A 249 -34.58 -27.56 -31.66
C ILE A 249 -36.01 -28.00 -32.00
N LYS A 250 -37.00 -27.09 -31.93
CA LYS A 250 -38.39 -27.41 -32.31
C LYS A 250 -38.51 -27.67 -33.81
N LEU A 251 -37.96 -26.79 -34.64
CA LEU A 251 -37.94 -26.96 -36.10
C LEU A 251 -37.24 -28.24 -36.50
N GLY A 252 -36.11 -28.57 -35.87
CA GLY A 252 -35.39 -29.83 -36.11
C GLY A 252 -36.17 -31.10 -35.73
N ARG A 253 -37.29 -30.97 -35.01
CA ARG A 253 -38.23 -32.07 -34.71
C ARG A 253 -39.51 -32.00 -35.55
N GLY A 254 -39.58 -31.11 -36.54
CA GLY A 254 -40.79 -30.87 -37.34
C GLY A 254 -41.88 -30.11 -36.59
N ILE A 255 -41.58 -29.47 -35.44
CA ILE A 255 -42.54 -28.68 -34.67
C ILE A 255 -42.40 -27.21 -35.05
N ILE A 256 -43.41 -26.63 -35.68
CA ILE A 256 -43.43 -25.22 -36.08
C ILE A 256 -43.80 -24.36 -34.87
N PRO A 257 -42.91 -23.45 -34.42
CA PRO A 257 -43.22 -22.57 -33.30
C PRO A 257 -44.24 -21.49 -33.71
N GLU A 258 -45.30 -21.32 -32.93
CA GLU A 258 -46.35 -20.32 -33.19
C GLU A 258 -45.94 -18.86 -32.88
N LYS A 259 -44.94 -18.67 -32.01
CA LYS A 259 -44.57 -17.34 -31.49
C LYS A 259 -43.27 -16.87 -32.09
N GLU A 260 -43.25 -15.71 -32.73
CA GLU A 260 -42.03 -15.06 -33.24
C GLU A 260 -41.09 -14.55 -32.13
N ILE A 261 -39.78 -14.53 -32.41
CA ILE A 261 -38.78 -13.88 -31.55
C ILE A 261 -38.74 -12.39 -31.86
N GLN A 262 -38.80 -11.54 -30.84
CA GLN A 262 -38.63 -10.10 -31.03
C GLN A 262 -37.17 -9.75 -31.37
N PRO A 263 -36.89 -9.08 -32.51
CA PRO A 263 -35.53 -8.72 -32.89
C PRO A 263 -34.94 -7.62 -32.00
N SER A 264 -33.71 -7.83 -31.54
CA SER A 264 -32.89 -6.77 -30.93
C SER A 264 -32.23 -5.87 -31.97
N LYS A 265 -31.63 -4.74 -31.55
CA LYS A 265 -30.90 -3.82 -32.43
C LYS A 265 -29.40 -4.16 -32.52
N ASP A 266 -29.08 -5.43 -32.73
CA ASP A 266 -27.72 -5.99 -32.78
C ASP A 266 -27.68 -7.26 -33.66
N GLU A 267 -26.54 -7.94 -33.70
CA GLU A 267 -26.36 -9.17 -34.48
C GLU A 267 -27.29 -10.30 -34.03
N ILE A 268 -27.71 -10.33 -32.74
CA ILE A 268 -28.72 -11.29 -32.28
C ILE A 268 -30.07 -10.99 -32.92
N GLY A 269 -30.41 -9.71 -33.09
CA GLY A 269 -31.64 -9.32 -33.74
C GLY A 269 -31.65 -9.65 -35.22
N ASP A 270 -30.53 -9.47 -35.91
CA ASP A 270 -30.39 -9.89 -37.30
C ASP A 270 -30.60 -11.43 -37.42
N MET A 271 -30.12 -12.22 -36.46
CA MET A 271 -30.42 -13.66 -36.38
C MET A 271 -31.90 -13.95 -36.06
N SER A 272 -32.54 -13.18 -35.18
CA SER A 272 -33.98 -13.33 -34.89
C SER A 272 -34.85 -13.06 -36.12
N VAL A 273 -34.52 -12.05 -36.93
CA VAL A 273 -35.22 -11.77 -38.18
C VAL A 273 -35.07 -12.93 -39.16
N ALA A 274 -33.85 -13.46 -39.32
CA ALA A 274 -33.61 -14.62 -40.18
C ALA A 274 -34.37 -15.87 -39.69
N MET A 275 -34.40 -16.11 -38.38
CA MET A 275 -35.15 -17.21 -37.77
C MET A 275 -36.66 -17.10 -38.02
N ASN A 276 -37.25 -15.93 -37.80
CA ASN A 276 -38.68 -15.73 -38.01
C ASN A 276 -39.05 -15.95 -39.49
N LYS A 277 -38.24 -15.45 -40.43
CA LYS A 277 -38.43 -15.70 -41.87
C LYS A 277 -38.41 -17.19 -42.22
N LEU A 278 -37.49 -17.95 -41.61
CA LEU A 278 -37.42 -19.40 -41.79
C LEU A 278 -38.69 -20.10 -41.25
N VAL A 279 -39.16 -19.71 -40.06
CA VAL A 279 -40.40 -20.25 -39.47
C VAL A 279 -41.60 -19.98 -40.38
N VAL A 280 -41.76 -18.76 -40.87
CA VAL A 280 -42.84 -18.38 -41.80
C VAL A 280 -42.76 -19.22 -43.08
N GLY A 281 -41.56 -19.39 -43.65
CA GLY A 281 -41.39 -20.17 -44.87
C GLY A 281 -41.72 -21.65 -44.72
N ILE A 282 -41.32 -22.27 -43.59
CA ILE A 282 -41.69 -23.64 -43.27
C ILE A 282 -43.20 -23.75 -43.04
N ASN A 283 -43.83 -22.75 -42.43
CA ASN A 283 -45.28 -22.74 -42.20
C ASN A 283 -46.06 -22.69 -43.51
N HIS A 284 -45.72 -21.77 -44.42
CA HIS A 284 -46.35 -21.72 -45.76
C HIS A 284 -46.14 -23.01 -46.55
N THR A 285 -44.95 -23.60 -46.47
CA THR A 285 -44.65 -24.89 -47.12
C THR A 285 -45.50 -26.03 -46.55
N THR A 286 -45.75 -26.00 -45.24
CA THR A 286 -46.62 -26.98 -44.55
C THR A 286 -48.08 -26.80 -44.94
N GLU A 287 -48.56 -25.56 -44.98
CA GLU A 287 -49.93 -25.22 -45.39
C GLU A 287 -50.19 -25.61 -46.85
N PHE A 288 -49.23 -25.33 -47.73
CA PHE A 288 -49.27 -25.77 -49.12
C PHE A 288 -49.38 -27.29 -49.23
N ALA A 289 -48.51 -28.04 -48.56
CA ALA A 289 -48.57 -29.50 -48.55
C ALA A 289 -49.90 -30.03 -48.01
N HIS A 290 -50.50 -29.35 -47.02
CA HIS A 290 -51.82 -29.71 -46.50
C HIS A 290 -52.93 -29.51 -47.53
N HIS A 291 -52.96 -28.37 -48.23
CA HIS A 291 -53.93 -28.11 -49.29
C HIS A 291 -53.80 -29.07 -50.48
N VAL A 292 -52.57 -29.31 -50.93
CA VAL A 292 -52.31 -30.30 -52.00
C VAL A 292 -52.76 -31.70 -51.57
N GLY A 293 -52.52 -32.07 -50.30
CA GLY A 293 -53.00 -33.34 -49.74
C GLY A 293 -54.53 -33.45 -49.59
N GLN A 294 -55.26 -32.35 -49.70
CA GLN A 294 -56.73 -32.29 -49.71
C GLN A 294 -57.30 -32.16 -51.13
N SER A 295 -56.51 -32.46 -52.17
CA SER A 295 -56.84 -32.25 -53.58
C SER A 295 -57.13 -30.78 -53.95
N ASN A 296 -56.71 -29.80 -53.12
CA ASN A 296 -56.81 -28.39 -53.50
C ASN A 296 -55.56 -27.95 -54.28
N PHE A 297 -55.50 -28.33 -55.55
CA PHE A 297 -54.36 -28.02 -56.43
C PHE A 297 -54.34 -26.58 -56.95
N ASN A 298 -55.36 -25.77 -56.64
CA ASN A 298 -55.40 -24.36 -57.02
C ASN A 298 -54.87 -23.43 -55.92
N TYR A 299 -54.36 -23.97 -54.81
CA TYR A 299 -53.78 -23.16 -53.75
C TYR A 299 -52.47 -22.51 -54.22
N ASP A 300 -52.36 -21.20 -53.99
CA ASP A 300 -51.22 -20.40 -54.42
C ASP A 300 -50.02 -20.64 -53.49
N TYR A 301 -48.84 -20.77 -54.08
CA TYR A 301 -47.60 -20.97 -53.34
C TYR A 301 -46.45 -20.29 -54.03
N GLN A 302 -45.78 -19.43 -53.27
CA GLN A 302 -44.62 -18.69 -53.72
C GLN A 302 -43.35 -19.26 -53.07
N PRO A 303 -42.37 -19.73 -53.86
CA PRO A 303 -41.08 -20.16 -53.34
C PRO A 303 -40.38 -19.04 -52.55
N LEU A 304 -39.59 -19.40 -51.53
CA LEU A 304 -38.94 -18.43 -50.64
C LEU A 304 -37.87 -17.57 -51.32
N SER A 305 -37.31 -18.09 -52.42
CA SER A 305 -36.39 -17.40 -53.32
C SER A 305 -36.36 -18.14 -54.66
N GLU A 306 -35.77 -17.53 -55.68
CA GLU A 306 -35.47 -18.19 -56.97
C GLU A 306 -34.65 -19.47 -56.79
N GLU A 307 -33.87 -19.58 -55.71
CA GLU A 307 -33.01 -20.72 -55.39
C GLU A 307 -33.68 -21.76 -54.47
N ASP A 308 -34.97 -21.56 -54.10
CA ASP A 308 -35.69 -22.47 -53.21
C ASP A 308 -36.03 -23.80 -53.90
N THR A 309 -35.06 -24.70 -53.89
CA THR A 309 -35.16 -25.99 -54.57
C THR A 309 -36.32 -26.85 -54.04
N LEU A 310 -36.62 -26.76 -52.73
CA LEU A 310 -37.74 -27.49 -52.14
C LEU A 310 -39.07 -26.92 -52.61
N GLY A 311 -39.24 -25.59 -52.57
CA GLY A 311 -40.44 -24.93 -53.02
C GLY A 311 -40.78 -25.25 -54.48
N HIS A 312 -39.80 -25.19 -55.38
CA HIS A 312 -39.99 -25.56 -56.78
C HIS A 312 -40.35 -27.04 -56.98
N ALA A 313 -39.75 -27.94 -56.22
CA ALA A 313 -40.08 -29.36 -56.28
C ALA A 313 -41.52 -29.64 -55.81
N LEU A 314 -41.98 -28.95 -54.76
CA LEU A 314 -43.35 -29.08 -54.25
C LEU A 314 -44.40 -28.54 -55.23
N MET A 315 -44.12 -27.42 -55.91
CA MET A 315 -45.01 -26.93 -56.98
C MET A 315 -45.15 -27.93 -58.11
N ARG A 316 -44.03 -28.52 -58.58
CA ARG A 316 -44.07 -29.55 -59.62
C ARG A 316 -44.89 -30.76 -59.18
N MET A 317 -44.71 -31.21 -57.93
CA MET A 317 -45.48 -32.32 -57.37
C MET A 317 -46.99 -32.03 -57.35
N ARG A 318 -47.40 -30.81 -57.01
CA ARG A 318 -48.81 -30.37 -57.09
C ARG A 318 -49.33 -30.48 -58.52
N ASP A 319 -48.59 -29.94 -59.48
CA ASP A 319 -49.01 -29.89 -60.88
C ASP A 319 -49.15 -31.31 -61.45
N ASP A 320 -48.22 -32.21 -61.13
CA ASP A 320 -48.26 -33.62 -61.53
C ASP A 320 -49.47 -34.35 -60.92
N LEU A 321 -49.80 -34.08 -59.65
CA LEU A 321 -50.97 -34.66 -58.97
C LEU A 321 -52.29 -34.15 -59.56
N ALA A 322 -52.38 -32.85 -59.84
CA ALA A 322 -53.56 -32.23 -60.45
C ALA A 322 -53.86 -32.80 -61.85
N GLU A 323 -52.81 -32.97 -62.66
CA GLU A 323 -52.94 -33.57 -64.00
C GLU A 323 -53.39 -35.03 -63.90
N ASN A 324 -52.84 -35.80 -62.97
CA ASN A 324 -53.23 -37.19 -62.76
C ASN A 324 -54.69 -37.32 -62.31
N GLU A 325 -55.18 -36.45 -61.41
CA GLU A 325 -56.59 -36.43 -61.01
C GLU A 325 -57.52 -36.14 -62.20
N ARG A 326 -57.20 -35.14 -63.04
CA ARG A 326 -57.94 -34.85 -64.28
C ARG A 326 -58.01 -36.05 -65.22
N ILE A 327 -56.88 -36.74 -65.44
CA ILE A 327 -56.82 -37.91 -66.32
C ILE A 327 -57.67 -39.06 -65.76
N LEU A 328 -57.65 -39.26 -64.44
CA LEU A 328 -58.45 -40.30 -63.78
C LEU A 328 -59.95 -39.98 -63.84
N GLU A 329 -60.35 -38.73 -63.60
CA GLU A 329 -61.75 -38.29 -63.75
C GLU A 329 -62.26 -38.49 -65.18
N GLN A 330 -61.47 -38.12 -66.20
CA GLN A 330 -61.82 -38.38 -67.60
C GLN A 330 -62.02 -39.87 -67.88
N LYS A 331 -61.11 -40.73 -67.40
CA LYS A 331 -61.24 -42.19 -67.56
C LYS A 331 -62.44 -42.77 -66.82
N VAL A 332 -62.86 -42.18 -65.70
CA VAL A 332 -64.07 -42.60 -64.98
C VAL A 332 -65.30 -42.23 -65.79
N ILE A 333 -65.37 -41.00 -66.30
CA ILE A 333 -66.47 -40.52 -67.16
C ILE A 333 -66.62 -41.43 -68.39
N GLU A 334 -65.52 -41.71 -69.10
CA GLU A 334 -65.50 -42.60 -70.28
C GLU A 334 -66.01 -44.01 -69.98
N ARG A 335 -65.79 -44.56 -68.77
CA ARG A 335 -66.24 -45.90 -68.37
C ARG A 335 -67.67 -45.94 -67.83
N THR A 336 -68.23 -44.81 -67.42
CA THR A 336 -69.64 -44.71 -66.99
C THR A 336 -70.60 -44.36 -68.13
N GLU A 337 -70.07 -43.98 -69.30
CA GLU A 337 -70.83 -43.70 -70.53
C GLU A 337 -70.93 -44.92 -71.48
N GLU A 338 -70.25 -46.03 -71.17
CA GLU A 338 -70.49 -47.38 -71.73
C GLU A 338 -71.53 -48.15 -70.89
#